data_AF-A0A7V9BAR9-F1
#
_entry.id   AF-A0A7V9BAR9-F1
#
_cell.length_a   1.000
_cell.length_b   1.000
_cell.length_c   1.000
_cell.angle_alpha   90.00
_cell.angle_beta   90.00
_cell.angle_gamma   90.00
#
_symmetry.space_group_name_H-M   'P 1'
#
loop_
_entity.id
_entity.type
_entity.pdbx_description
1 polymer ?
#
loop_
_entity_poly.entity_id
_entity_poly.type
_entity_poly.pdbx_seq_one_letter_code
_entity_poly.pdbx_strand_id
1 'polypeptide(L)' 'MSPSRDTTPAAERLRLAAIRAMPPEVRLREALRLSEMVRSLTLTGLRPLHPNLSELRLVEIVLGKRLIPPDPGATPP' A
#
# COMPACT_ATOMS: atom_id res chain seq x y z
N MET A 1 2.66 26.85 12.55
CA MET A 1 1.82 25.93 13.35
C MET A 1 0.97 25.11 12.39
N SER A 2 1.32 23.85 12.15
CA SER A 2 0.42 22.96 11.40
C SER A 2 -0.76 22.59 12.31
N PRO A 3 -2.03 22.74 11.88
CA PRO A 3 -3.15 22.31 12.70
C PRO A 3 -3.03 20.80 12.94
N SER A 4 -3.05 20.40 14.22
CA SER A 4 -3.11 18.99 14.61
C SER A 4 -4.27 18.34 13.86
N ARG A 5 -3.97 17.28 13.10
CA ARG A 5 -5.01 16.52 12.40
C ARG A 5 -5.97 15.98 13.46
N ASP A 6 -7.24 16.36 13.36
CA ASP A 6 -8.28 15.79 14.22
C ASP A 6 -8.39 14.30 13.90
N THR A 7 -7.98 13.48 14.87
CA THR A 7 -7.98 12.02 14.82
C THR A 7 -8.97 11.43 15.80
N THR A 8 -9.92 12.25 16.29
CA THR A 8 -10.96 11.77 17.19
C THR A 8 -11.86 10.73 16.50
N PRO A 9 -12.52 9.83 17.25
CA PRO A 9 -13.50 8.91 16.68
C PRO A 9 -14.65 9.60 15.94
N ALA A 10 -15.00 10.84 16.32
CA ALA A 10 -16.01 11.62 15.64
C ALA A 10 -15.55 12.08 14.24
N ALA A 11 -14.31 12.56 14.14
CA ALA A 11 -13.70 12.89 12.86
C ALA A 11 -13.59 11.67 11.94
N GLU A 12 -13.24 10.49 12.49
CA GLU A 12 -13.20 9.25 11.69
C GLU A 12 -14.58 8.86 11.17
N ARG A 13 -15.64 8.96 11.99
CA ARG A 13 -17.02 8.70 11.53
C ARG A 13 -17.42 9.64 10.39
N LEU A 14 -17.11 10.93 10.50
CA LEU A 14 -17.42 11.90 9.45
C LEU A 14 -16.64 11.62 8.16
N ARG A 15 -15.35 11.28 8.28
CA ARG A 15 -14.51 10.88 7.15
C ARG A 15 -15.06 9.65 6.43
N LEU A 16 -15.45 8.62 7.18
CA LEU A 16 -16.03 7.40 6.62
C LEU A 16 -17.40 7.67 5.95
N ALA A 17 -18.22 8.54 6.53
CA ALA A 17 -19.48 8.95 5.93
C ALA A 17 -19.25 9.67 4.59
N ALA A 18 -18.28 10.57 4.51
CA ALA A 18 -17.92 11.26 3.29
C ALA A 18 -17.43 10.28 2.19
N ILE A 19 -16.58 9.32 2.53
CA ILE A 19 -16.11 8.28 1.58
C ILE A 19 -17.28 7.42 1.08
N ARG A 20 -18.24 7.08 1.95
CA ARG A 20 -19.41 6.27 1.58
C ARG A 20 -20.38 7.02 0.67
N ALA A 21 -20.47 8.34 0.81
CA ALA A 21 -21.31 9.19 -0.03
C ALA A 21 -20.74 9.42 -1.45
N MET A 22 -19.46 9.13 -1.69
CA MET A 22 -18.86 9.24 -3.02
C MET A 22 -19.49 8.26 -4.01
N PRO A 23 -19.63 8.64 -5.30
CA PRO A 23 -19.96 7.69 -6.35
C PRO A 23 -18.97 6.51 -6.40
N PRO A 24 -19.41 5.28 -6.69
CA PRO A 24 -18.57 4.08 -6.65
C PRO A 24 -17.27 4.21 -7.48
N GLU A 25 -17.37 4.79 -8.67
CA GLU A 25 -16.25 5.01 -9.59
C GLU A 25 -15.23 6.01 -9.04
N VAL A 26 -15.68 7.04 -8.34
CA VAL A 26 -14.80 8.03 -7.70
C VAL A 26 -14.07 7.38 -6.53
N ARG A 27 -14.80 6.61 -5.71
CA ARG A 27 -14.22 5.88 -4.58
C ARG A 27 -13.16 4.86 -5.03
N LEU A 28 -13.42 4.12 -6.11
CA LEU A 28 -12.45 3.19 -6.69
C LEU A 28 -11.19 3.92 -7.18
N ARG A 29 -11.37 5.01 -7.94
CA ARG A 29 -10.24 5.82 -8.43
C ARG A 29 -9.36 6.33 -7.31
N GLU A 30 -9.98 6.81 -6.23
CA GLU A 30 -9.23 7.33 -5.08
C GLU A 30 -8.52 6.20 -4.32
N ALA A 31 -9.15 5.04 -4.15
CA ALA A 31 -8.50 3.88 -3.56
C ALA A 31 -7.27 3.42 -4.35
N LEU A 32 -7.35 3.40 -5.69
CA LEU A 32 -6.22 3.07 -6.55
C LEU A 32 -5.10 4.12 -6.45
N ARG A 33 -5.45 5.40 -6.48
CA ARG A 33 -4.49 6.51 -6.33
C ARG A 33 -3.73 6.44 -5.01
N LEU A 34 -4.44 6.19 -3.90
CA LEU A 34 -3.82 6.03 -2.59
C LEU A 34 -2.93 4.78 -2.53
N SER A 35 -3.37 3.67 -3.13
CA SER A 35 -2.59 2.43 -3.19
C SER A 35 -1.27 2.61 -3.95
N GLU A 36 -1.31 3.29 -5.10
CA GLU A 36 -0.13 3.59 -5.91
C GLU A 36 0.85 4.50 -5.16
N MET A 37 0.33 5.53 -4.49
CA MET A 37 1.15 6.44 -3.68
C MET A 37 1.85 5.70 -2.53
N VAL A 38 1.13 4.82 -1.81
CA VAL A 38 1.73 4.00 -0.75
C VAL A 38 2.78 3.06 -1.32
N ARG A 39 2.49 2.36 -2.43
CA ARG A 39 3.46 1.48 -3.11
C ARG A 39 4.74 2.25 -3.46
N SER A 40 4.61 3.42 -4.10
CA SER A 40 5.74 4.24 -4.52
C SER A 40 6.59 4.70 -3.33
N LEU A 41 5.96 5.18 -2.25
CA LEU A 41 6.66 5.58 -1.03
C LEU A 41 7.41 4.41 -0.39
N THR A 42 6.77 3.25 -0.29
CA THR A 42 7.39 2.05 0.29
C THR A 42 8.58 1.59 -0.54
N LEU A 43 8.44 1.50 -1.86
CA LEU A 43 9.53 1.07 -2.75
C LEU A 43 10.70 2.06 -2.75
N THR A 44 10.41 3.37 -2.65
CA THR A 44 11.43 4.41 -2.54
C THR A 44 12.30 4.21 -1.31
N GLY A 45 11.71 3.84 -0.17
CA GLY A 45 12.45 3.52 1.06
C GLY A 45 13.25 2.22 0.98
N LEU A 46 12.76 1.21 0.25
CA LEU A 46 13.39 -0.12 0.21
C LEU A 46 14.50 -0.24 -0.84
N ARG A 47 14.41 0.46 -1.98
CA ARG A 47 15.39 0.36 -3.07
C ARG A 47 16.83 0.61 -2.62
N PRO A 48 17.16 1.62 -1.78
CA PRO A 48 18.52 1.82 -1.29
C PRO A 48 19.05 0.67 -0.41
N LEU A 49 18.17 0.01 0.33
CA LEU A 49 18.52 -1.11 1.22
C LEU A 49 18.72 -2.42 0.45
N HIS A 50 18.08 -2.53 -0.72
CA HIS A 50 18.02 -3.75 -1.52
C HIS A 50 18.18 -3.46 -3.02
N PRO A 51 19.34 -2.93 -3.46
CA PRO A 51 19.53 -2.43 -4.82
C PRO A 51 19.40 -3.50 -5.91
N ASN A 52 19.66 -4.76 -5.56
CA ASN A 52 19.67 -5.89 -6.51
C ASN A 52 18.35 -6.69 -6.51
N LEU A 53 17.38 -6.32 -5.69
CA LEU A 53 16.10 -7.04 -5.63
C LEU A 53 15.13 -6.49 -6.67
N SER A 54 14.39 -7.39 -7.32
CA SER A 54 13.27 -7.00 -8.17
C SER A 54 12.15 -6.39 -7.35
N GLU A 55 11.30 -5.57 -7.99
CA GLU A 55 10.15 -4.96 -7.32
C GLU A 55 9.23 -5.99 -6.67
N LEU A 56 9.02 -7.15 -7.32
CA LEU A 56 8.24 -8.24 -6.74
C LEU A 56 8.82 -8.71 -5.40
N ARG A 57 10.14 -8.89 -5.31
CA ARG A 57 10.81 -9.29 -4.06
C ARG A 57 10.70 -8.21 -2.99
N LEU A 58 10.76 -6.93 -3.37
CA LEU A 58 10.53 -5.83 -2.44
C LEU A 58 9.09 -5.85 -1.90
N VAL A 59 8.10 -6.10 -2.75
CA VAL A 59 6.69 -6.24 -2.33
C VAL A 59 6.50 -7.44 -1.40
N GLU A 60 7.13 -8.58 -1.69
CA GLU A 60 7.07 -9.77 -0.81
C GLU A 60 7.69 -9.51 0.57
N ILE A 61 8.75 -8.70 0.65
CA ILE A 61 9.33 -8.24 1.93
C ILE A 61 8.30 -7.43 2.73
N VAL A 62 7.61 -6.47 2.08
CA VAL A 62 6.59 -5.63 2.74
C VAL A 62 5.41 -6.46 3.25
N LEU A 63 4.96 -7.43 2.46
CA LEU A 63 3.82 -8.27 2.80
C LEU A 63 4.16 -9.40 3.77
N GLY A 64 5.45 -9.67 4.02
CA GLY A 64 5.90 -10.80 4.82
C GLY A 64 5.50 -12.17 4.25
N LYS A 65 5.18 -12.24 2.95
CA LYS A 65 4.73 -13.48 2.30
C LYS A 65 5.16 -13.51 0.83
N ARG A 66 5.39 -14.72 0.32
CA ARG A 66 5.59 -14.96 -1.12
C ARG A 66 4.27 -14.76 -1.86
N LEU A 67 4.34 -14.10 -3.00
CA LEU A 67 3.21 -13.91 -3.91
C LEU A 67 3.21 -14.93 -5.03
N ILE A 68 4.39 -15.40 -5.44
CA ILE A 68 4.54 -16.51 -6.38
C ILE A 68 4.90 -17.76 -5.56
N PRO A 69 4.07 -18.83 -5.59
CA PRO A 69 4.45 -20.11 -5.02
C PRO A 69 5.78 -20.59 -5.61
N PRO A 70 6.68 -21.20 -4.83
CA PRO A 70 7.84 -21.85 -5.43
C PRO A 70 7.36 -22.84 -6.47
N ASP A 71 7.99 -22.80 -7.65
CA ASP A 71 7.74 -23.76 -8.71
C ASP A 71 7.93 -25.17 -8.13
N PRO A 72 6.92 -26.07 -8.15
CA PRO A 72 7.04 -27.39 -7.53
C PRO A 72 8.19 -28.25 -8.11
N GLY A 73 8.82 -27.82 -9.21
CA GLY A 73 9.99 -28.45 -9.81
C GLY A 73 11.34 -27.74 -9.61
N ALA A 74 11.40 -26.60 -8.91
CA ALA A 74 12.68 -25.89 -8.73
C ALA A 74 13.48 -26.47 -7.55
N THR A 75 14.48 -27.28 -7.86
CA THR A 75 15.47 -27.77 -6.88
C THR A 75 16.22 -26.58 -6.26
N PRO A 76 16.33 -26.50 -4.92
CA PRO A 76 17.10 -25.43 -4.28
C PRO A 76 18.60 -25.54 -4.64
N PRO A 77 19.31 -24.40 -4.79
CA PRO A 77 20.77 -24.40 -4.90
C PRO A 77 21.45 -24.78 -3.58
#